data_AF-A0AA37UEB5-F1
#
_entry.id   AF-A0AA37UEB5-F1
#
_cell.length_a   1.000
_cell.length_b   1.000
_cell.length_c   1.000
_cell.angle_alpha   90.00
_cell.angle_beta   90.00
_cell.angle_gamma   90.00
#
_symmetry.space_group_name_H-M   'P 1'
#
loop_
_entity.id
_entity.type
_entity.pdbx_description
1 polymer ?
#
loop_
_entity_poly.entity_id
_entity_poly.type
_entity_poly.pdbx_seq_one_letter_code
_entity_poly.pdbx_strand_id
1 'polypeptide(L)'
;MLTMWGTLVITHASGTTGVDPWALRPAIWANLGGVVLAWVLTALIAFAVGVLARSAILPLILIVPLVIGVGDLLAGLWSGAAWLPVAAGAALYSDPAAGTHLDPLAGGLVQAGWTLLLLGAAAVSFVRRDL
;
A
#
# COMPACT_ATOMS: atom_id res chain seq x y z
N MET A 1 -3.77 -23.47 -21.37
CA MET A 1 -2.41 -23.19 -20.86
C MET A 1 -2.59 -22.43 -19.55
N LEU A 2 -2.56 -23.13 -18.41
CA LEU A 2 -2.63 -22.47 -17.11
C LEU A 2 -1.25 -21.82 -16.87
N THR A 3 -1.20 -20.49 -16.75
CA THR A 3 0.04 -19.80 -16.36
C THR A 3 0.45 -20.25 -14.95
N MET A 4 1.73 -20.19 -14.59
CA MET A 4 2.22 -20.61 -13.26
C MET A 4 1.39 -20.05 -12.09
N TRP A 5 0.82 -18.85 -12.27
CA TRP A 5 -0.13 -18.21 -11.35
C TRP A 5 -1.42 -19.00 -11.14
N GLY A 6 -2.04 -19.50 -12.21
CA GLY A 6 -3.26 -20.31 -12.12
C GLY A 6 -3.02 -21.61 -11.37
N THR A 7 -1.86 -22.23 -11.56
CA THR A 7 -1.49 -23.45 -10.84
C THR A 7 -1.29 -23.16 -9.36
N LEU A 8 -0.62 -22.04 -9.02
CA LEU A 8 -0.39 -21.63 -7.63
C LEU A 8 -1.70 -21.38 -6.88
N VAL A 9 -2.63 -20.64 -7.50
CA VAL A 9 -3.93 -20.31 -6.90
C VAL A 9 -4.78 -21.57 -6.70
N ILE A 10 -4.84 -22.45 -7.70
CA ILE A 10 -5.61 -23.70 -7.59
C ILE A 10 -5.01 -24.61 -6.52
N THR A 11 -3.68 -24.78 -6.49
CA THR A 11 -3.03 -25.64 -5.48
C THR A 11 -3.22 -25.12 -4.06
N HIS A 12 -3.22 -23.81 -3.83
CA HIS A 12 -3.50 -23.24 -2.51
C HIS A 12 -5.00 -23.21 -2.15
N ALA A 13 -5.89 -23.02 -3.13
CA ALA A 13 -7.34 -23.04 -2.91
C ALA A 13 -7.91 -24.46 -2.75
N SER A 14 -7.30 -25.46 -3.38
CA SER A 14 -7.71 -26.87 -3.33
C SER A 14 -6.91 -27.71 -2.33
N GLY A 15 -5.86 -27.15 -1.73
CA GLY A 15 -5.02 -27.83 -0.77
C GLY A 15 -5.67 -27.88 0.62
N THR A 16 -5.83 -29.07 1.18
CA THR A 16 -6.14 -29.28 2.62
C THR A 16 -4.93 -29.00 3.52
N THR A 17 -3.82 -28.52 2.95
CA THR A 17 -2.60 -28.03 3.60
C THR A 17 -2.70 -26.57 4.06
N GLY A 18 -3.92 -26.04 4.23
CA GLY A 18 -4.14 -24.72 4.78
C GLY A 18 -3.59 -24.63 6.20
N VAL A 19 -2.67 -23.70 6.44
CA VAL A 19 -2.27 -23.34 7.80
C VAL A 19 -3.49 -22.78 8.50
N ASP A 20 -3.91 -23.38 9.61
CA ASP A 20 -5.03 -22.89 10.39
C ASP A 20 -4.78 -21.40 10.74
N PRO A 21 -5.66 -20.46 10.32
CA PRO A 21 -5.48 -19.04 10.60
C PRO A 21 -5.29 -18.77 12.10
N TRP A 22 -5.94 -19.56 12.95
CA TRP A 22 -5.86 -19.43 14.40
C TRP A 22 -4.57 -20.00 14.99
N ALA A 23 -3.85 -20.84 14.23
CA ALA A 23 -2.53 -21.35 14.59
C ALA A 23 -1.37 -20.45 14.11
N LEU A 24 -1.67 -19.35 13.41
CA LEU A 24 -0.65 -18.41 12.95
C LEU A 24 0.02 -17.70 14.13
N ARG A 25 1.34 -17.55 14.04
CA ARG A 25 2.13 -16.82 15.04
C ARG A 25 1.69 -15.35 15.09
N PRO A 26 1.71 -14.69 16.28
CA PRO A 26 1.35 -13.27 16.41
C PRO A 26 2.13 -12.34 15.47
N ALA A 27 3.39 -12.66 15.18
CA ALA A 27 4.21 -11.90 14.23
C ALA A 27 3.65 -11.93 12.79
N ILE A 28 3.04 -13.05 12.37
CA ILE A 28 2.42 -13.16 11.04
C ILE A 28 1.17 -12.27 10.98
N TRP A 29 0.37 -12.28 12.04
CA TRP A 29 -0.80 -11.40 12.16
C TRP A 29 -0.42 -9.92 12.16
N ALA A 30 0.67 -9.55 12.84
CA ALA A 30 1.18 -8.18 12.81
C ALA A 30 1.58 -7.74 11.39
N ASN A 31 2.30 -8.59 10.64
CA ASN A 31 2.65 -8.32 9.25
C ASN A 31 1.42 -8.21 8.34
N LEU A 32 0.43 -9.10 8.50
CA LEU A 32 -0.83 -9.01 7.77
C LEU A 32 -1.56 -7.68 8.08
N GLY A 33 -1.60 -7.28 9.35
CA GLY A 33 -2.15 -5.99 9.76
C GLY A 33 -1.41 -4.82 9.10
N GLY A 34 -0.07 -4.88 9.04
CA GLY A 34 0.76 -3.89 8.36
C GLY A 34 0.47 -3.79 6.86
N VAL A 35 0.38 -4.93 6.17
CA VAL A 35 -0.02 -5.00 4.75
C VAL A 35 -1.40 -4.36 4.56
N VAL A 36 -2.40 -4.80 5.32
CA VAL A 36 -3.77 -4.30 5.19
C VAL A 36 -3.82 -2.79 5.42
N LEU A 37 -3.16 -2.29 6.46
CA LEU A 37 -3.09 -0.86 6.75
C LEU A 37 -2.46 -0.09 5.60
N ALA A 38 -1.31 -0.55 5.08
CA ALA A 38 -0.62 0.09 3.98
C ALA A 38 -1.50 0.18 2.72
N TRP A 39 -2.25 -0.88 2.40
CA TRP A 39 -3.14 -0.90 1.24
C TRP A 39 -4.37 -0.01 1.43
N VAL A 40 -4.97 0.01 2.62
CA VAL A 40 -6.11 0.90 2.93
C VAL A 40 -5.70 2.37 2.79
N LEU A 41 -4.57 2.75 3.38
CA LEU A 41 -4.05 4.13 3.26
C LEU A 41 -3.73 4.49 1.81
N THR A 42 -3.15 3.56 1.03
CA THR A 42 -2.90 3.76 -0.40
C THR A 42 -4.18 3.96 -1.19
N ALA A 43 -5.24 3.19 -0.90
CA ALA A 43 -6.54 3.37 -1.54
C ALA A 43 -7.16 4.73 -1.23
N LEU A 44 -7.05 5.21 0.03
CA LEU A 44 -7.51 6.54 0.43
C LEU A 44 -6.73 7.67 -0.26
N ILE A 45 -5.42 7.51 -0.41
CA ILE A 45 -4.56 8.44 -1.16
C ILE A 45 -5.01 8.50 -2.62
N ALA A 46 -5.22 7.35 -3.26
CA ALA A 46 -5.68 7.30 -4.65
C ALA A 46 -7.07 7.91 -4.82
N PHE A 47 -7.98 7.67 -3.87
CA PHE A 47 -9.28 8.33 -3.81
C PHE A 47 -9.14 9.86 -3.74
N ALA A 48 -8.33 10.37 -2.82
CA ALA A 48 -8.08 11.81 -2.67
C ALA A 48 -7.53 12.43 -3.95
N VAL A 49 -6.56 11.76 -4.59
CA VAL A 49 -6.02 12.19 -5.90
C VAL A 49 -7.12 12.20 -6.96
N GLY A 50 -7.99 11.20 -7.00
CA GLY A 50 -9.13 11.15 -7.93
C GLY A 50 -10.09 12.33 -7.78
N VAL A 51 -10.42 12.69 -6.54
CA VAL A 51 -11.26 13.87 -6.22
C VAL A 51 -10.58 15.17 -6.67
N LEU A 52 -9.27 15.31 -6.40
CA LEU A 52 -8.50 16.49 -6.78
C LEU A 52 -8.40 16.63 -8.31
N ALA A 53 -8.06 15.54 -8.99
CA ALA A 53 -7.89 15.45 -10.43
C ALA A 53 -9.21 15.45 -11.24
N ARG A 54 -10.35 15.22 -10.58
CA ARG A 54 -11.68 15.05 -11.21
C ARG A 54 -11.68 13.92 -12.25
N SER A 55 -10.91 12.87 -12.01
CA SER A 55 -10.77 11.76 -12.94
C SER A 55 -10.50 10.47 -12.20
N ALA A 56 -11.20 9.39 -12.58
CA ALA A 56 -10.91 8.03 -12.12
C ALA A 56 -9.71 7.41 -12.86
N ILE A 57 -9.29 8.01 -13.99
CA ILE A 57 -8.17 7.51 -14.80
C ILE A 57 -6.83 7.80 -14.10
N LEU A 58 -6.68 8.99 -13.48
CA LEU A 58 -5.44 9.36 -12.79
C LEU A 58 -5.10 8.44 -11.61
N PRO A 59 -6.07 8.08 -10.73
CA PRO A 59 -5.89 7.05 -9.71
C PRO A 59 -5.48 5.70 -10.27
N LEU A 60 -6.08 5.26 -11.39
CA LEU A 60 -5.72 3.99 -12.03
C LEU A 60 -4.29 3.99 -12.55
N ILE A 61 -3.87 5.09 -13.21
CA ILE A 61 -2.48 5.26 -13.67
C ILE A 61 -1.50 5.26 -12.49
N LEU A 62 -1.89 5.81 -11.34
CA LEU A 62 -1.07 5.77 -10.13
C LEU A 62 -1.05 4.40 -9.46
N ILE A 63 -2.18 3.71 -9.34
CA ILE A 63 -2.28 2.42 -8.63
C ILE A 63 -1.67 1.26 -9.40
N VAL A 64 -1.84 1.19 -10.73
CA VAL A 64 -1.36 0.04 -11.52
C VAL A 64 0.16 -0.20 -11.36
N PRO A 65 1.03 0.82 -11.45
CA PRO A 65 2.46 0.66 -11.19
C PRO A 65 2.78 0.26 -9.74
N LEU A 66 1.95 0.66 -8.78
CA LEU A 66 2.18 0.37 -7.36
C LEU A 66 2.05 -1.11 -7.04
N VAL A 67 1.14 -1.81 -7.74
CA VAL A 67 0.92 -3.25 -7.61
C VAL A 67 2.11 -4.07 -8.12
N ILE A 68 2.91 -3.53 -9.04
CA ILE A 68 4.06 -4.22 -9.65
C ILE A 68 5.41 -3.92 -8.97
N GLY A 69 5.41 -3.30 -7.79
CA GLY A 69 6.64 -3.09 -6.99
C GLY A 69 7.35 -1.75 -7.24
N VAL A 70 6.66 -0.76 -7.82
CA VAL A 70 7.25 0.59 -8.02
C VAL A 70 7.60 1.28 -6.69
N GLY A 71 6.99 0.89 -5.57
CA GLY A 71 7.37 1.40 -4.24
C GLY A 71 8.85 1.14 -3.90
N ASP A 72 9.34 -0.06 -4.20
CA ASP A 72 10.73 -0.44 -3.93
C ASP A 72 11.70 0.24 -4.90
N LEU A 73 11.30 0.36 -6.17
CA LEU A 73 12.05 1.13 -7.15
C LEU A 73 12.18 2.59 -6.71
N LEU A 74 11.08 3.22 -6.29
CA LEU A 74 11.06 4.60 -5.81
C LEU A 74 11.98 4.77 -4.60
N ALA A 75 11.86 3.90 -3.59
CA ALA A 75 12.69 3.97 -2.38
C ALA A 75 14.20 3.99 -2.69
N GLY A 76 14.63 3.29 -3.74
CA GLY A 76 16.03 3.24 -4.19
C GLY A 76 16.49 4.39 -5.07
N LEU A 77 15.61 5.30 -5.53
CA LEU A 77 16.00 6.37 -6.46
C LEU A 77 16.83 7.49 -5.82
N TRP A 78 16.46 7.93 -4.61
CA TRP A 78 17.19 8.95 -3.85
C TRP A 78 16.86 8.85 -2.35
N SER A 79 17.68 9.47 -1.48
CA SER A 79 17.57 9.36 -0.01
C SER A 79 16.22 9.80 0.57
N GLY A 80 15.55 10.76 -0.08
CA GLY A 80 14.23 11.24 0.32
C GLY A 80 13.06 10.38 -0.18
N ALA A 81 13.30 9.44 -1.09
CA ALA A 81 12.22 8.69 -1.71
C ALA A 81 11.53 7.73 -0.74
N ALA A 82 12.23 7.28 0.30
CA ALA A 82 11.66 6.49 1.40
C ALA A 82 10.49 7.20 2.13
N TRP A 83 10.40 8.53 2.03
CA TRP A 83 9.36 9.34 2.65
C TRP A 83 8.14 9.60 1.75
N LEU A 84 8.19 9.13 0.50
CA LEU A 84 7.02 9.14 -0.37
C LEU A 84 5.95 8.19 0.19
N PRO A 85 4.66 8.50 0.02
CA PRO A 85 3.57 7.75 0.66
C PRO A 85 3.64 6.24 0.41
N VAL A 86 4.00 5.85 -0.79
CA VAL A 86 4.08 4.45 -1.21
C VAL A 86 5.30 3.75 -0.59
N ALA A 87 6.48 4.37 -0.68
CA ALA A 87 7.70 3.81 -0.15
C ALA A 87 7.64 3.73 1.39
N ALA A 88 7.03 4.73 2.03
CA ALA A 88 6.75 4.73 3.46
C ALA A 88 5.75 3.63 3.84
N GLY A 89 4.75 3.36 3.01
CA GLY A 89 3.82 2.25 3.25
C GLY A 89 4.43 0.86 3.06
N ALA A 90 5.38 0.73 2.13
CA ALA A 90 6.12 -0.52 1.95
C ALA A 90 6.90 -0.92 3.21
N ALA A 91 7.32 0.04 4.04
CA ALA A 91 7.97 -0.25 5.32
C ALA A 91 7.12 -1.10 6.29
N LEU A 92 5.78 -1.09 6.17
CA LEU A 92 4.89 -1.85 7.03
C LEU A 92 4.88 -3.36 6.75
N TYR A 93 5.43 -3.80 5.61
CA TYR A 93 5.43 -5.20 5.21
C TYR A 93 6.74 -5.68 4.57
N SER A 94 7.70 -4.78 4.36
CA SER A 94 9.07 -5.11 3.95
C SER A 94 9.92 -5.57 5.14
N ASP A 95 10.96 -6.36 4.84
CA ASP A 95 11.92 -6.80 5.86
C ASP A 95 12.74 -5.61 6.40
N PRO A 96 12.65 -5.29 7.70
CA PRO A 96 13.44 -4.20 8.31
C PRO A 96 14.95 -4.41 8.20
N ALA A 97 15.42 -5.67 8.10
CA ALA A 97 16.83 -6.00 8.02
C ALA A 97 17.46 -5.62 6.67
N ALA A 98 16.64 -5.39 5.63
CA ALA A 98 17.13 -4.98 4.31
C ALA A 98 17.68 -3.55 4.31
N GLY A 99 17.29 -2.70 5.28
CA GLY A 99 17.78 -1.32 5.41
C GLY A 99 17.36 -0.37 4.29
N THR A 100 16.47 -0.80 3.40
CA THR A 100 16.00 -0.04 2.23
C THR A 100 14.80 0.86 2.53
N HIS A 101 14.04 0.54 3.56
CA HIS A 101 12.81 1.23 3.94
C HIS A 101 12.97 1.88 5.32
N LEU A 102 12.03 2.76 5.67
CA LEU A 102 11.94 3.32 7.01
C LEU A 102 11.65 2.20 8.03
N ASP A 103 11.84 2.51 9.32
CA ASP A 103 11.29 1.67 10.39
C ASP A 103 9.77 1.50 10.19
N PRO A 104 9.17 0.32 10.43
CA PRO A 104 7.75 0.07 10.17
C PRO A 104 6.82 1.08 10.83
N LEU A 105 7.11 1.49 12.07
CA LEU A 105 6.30 2.49 12.77
C LEU A 105 6.44 3.86 12.12
N ALA A 106 7.67 4.27 11.80
CA ALA A 106 7.93 5.54 11.13
C ALA A 106 7.27 5.59 9.74
N GLY A 107 7.40 4.54 8.94
CA GLY A 107 6.78 4.44 7.62
C GLY A 107 5.26 4.51 7.68
N GLY A 108 4.64 3.78 8.62
CA GLY A 108 3.20 3.85 8.83
C GLY A 108 2.70 5.25 9.22
N LEU A 109 3.42 5.96 10.10
CA LEU A 109 3.08 7.33 10.48
C LEU A 109 3.23 8.31 9.31
N VAL A 110 4.29 8.18 8.52
CA VAL A 110 4.51 9.01 7.33
C VAL A 110 3.40 8.80 6.31
N GLN A 111 3.04 7.55 6.03
CA GLN A 111 1.96 7.24 5.10
C GLN A 111 0.60 7.75 5.61
N ALA A 112 0.32 7.62 6.91
CA ALA A 112 -0.89 8.17 7.51
C ALA A 112 -0.93 9.71 7.41
N GLY A 113 0.21 10.38 7.64
CA GLY A 113 0.35 11.82 7.47
C GLY A 113 0.04 12.29 6.06
N TRP A 114 0.59 11.61 5.04
CA TRP A 114 0.26 11.87 3.64
C TRP A 114 -1.22 11.65 3.33
N THR A 115 -1.80 10.59 3.89
CA THR A 115 -3.22 10.26 3.71
C THR A 115 -4.11 11.39 4.25
N LEU A 116 -3.85 11.85 5.48
CA LEU A 116 -4.60 12.94 6.10
C LEU A 116 -4.44 14.26 5.33
N LEU A 117 -3.22 14.57 4.87
CA LEU A 117 -2.94 15.76 4.09
C LEU A 117 -3.71 15.78 2.77
N LEU A 118 -3.69 14.68 2.03
CA LEU A 118 -4.38 14.57 0.74
C LEU A 118 -5.90 14.52 0.90
N LEU A 119 -6.42 13.79 1.89
CA LEU A 119 -7.86 13.80 2.20
C LEU A 119 -8.34 15.18 2.63
N GLY A 120 -7.55 15.91 3.44
CA GLY A 120 -7.86 17.29 3.82
C GLY A 120 -7.92 18.21 2.59
N ALA A 121 -6.93 18.14 1.70
CA ALA A 121 -6.92 18.90 0.46
C ALA A 121 -8.12 18.55 -0.44
N ALA A 122 -8.45 17.27 -0.56
CA ALA A 122 -9.61 16.79 -1.33
C ALA A 122 -10.93 17.31 -0.73
N ALA A 123 -11.10 17.24 0.59
CA ALA A 123 -12.28 17.72 1.29
C ALA A 123 -12.48 19.23 1.12
N VAL A 124 -11.42 20.03 1.33
CA VAL A 124 -11.46 21.49 1.13
C VAL A 124 -11.80 21.83 -0.32
N SER A 125 -11.18 21.13 -1.28
CA SER A 125 -11.44 21.30 -2.70
C SER A 125 -12.89 20.96 -3.07
N PHE A 126 -13.43 19.89 -2.50
CA PHE A 126 -14.82 19.48 -2.69
C PHE A 126 -15.81 20.51 -2.13
N VAL A 127 -15.66 20.91 -0.86
CA VAL A 127 -16.55 21.89 -0.21
C VAL A 127 -16.52 23.25 -0.90
N ARG A 128 -15.34 23.74 -1.31
CA ARG A 128 -15.23 25.03 -2.02
C ARG A 128 -15.82 25.01 -3.43
N ARG A 129 -16.04 23.82 -4.01
CA ARG A 129 -16.64 23.66 -5.34
C ARG A 129 -18.16 23.54 -5.29
N ASP A 130 -18.71 23.11 -4.15
CA ASP A 130 -20.15 22.93 -3.94
C ASP A 130 -20.87 24.19 -3.42
N LEU A 131 -20.11 25.24 -3.08
CA LEU A 131 -20.60 26.59 -2.74
C LEU A 131 -20.58 27.50 -3.96
#